data_AF-A0A645DI98-F1
#
_entry.id   AF-A0A645DI98-F1
#
_cell.length_a   1.000
_cell.length_b   1.000
_cell.length_c   1.000
_cell.angle_alpha   90.00
_cell.angle_beta   90.00
_cell.angle_gamma   90.00
#
_symmetry.space_group_name_H-M   'P 1'
#
loop_
_entity.id
_entity.type
_entity.pdbx_description
1 polymer ?
#
loop_
_entity_poly.entity_id
_entity_poly.type
_entity_poly.pdbx_seq_one_letter_code
_entity_poly.pdbx_strand_id
1 'polypeptide(L)'
;MLRYACVMESLYILRLAKELQRELNKLRSELYALCPDPSFYALEPCIILGSTDEIESNAHIPCPELPLTCERELRYSHHHLHIPVDDAALSPLRKALGISYPYSGIYLADVEIQRTIEPVIIKDLWFALLTIHEEGALKLWRVSSEKHLDSGKGR
;
A
#
# COMPACT_ATOMS: atom_id res chain seq x y z
N MET A 1 7.59 31.92 -17.88
CA MET A 1 8.30 30.70 -17.42
C MET A 1 7.41 30.03 -16.40
N LEU A 2 6.58 29.06 -16.83
CA LEU A 2 5.66 28.35 -15.94
C LEU A 2 6.49 27.51 -14.97
N ARG A 3 6.50 27.90 -13.69
CA ARG A 3 6.97 27.02 -12.61
C ARG A 3 5.95 25.90 -12.51
N TYR A 4 6.26 24.73 -13.05
CA TYR A 4 5.52 23.52 -12.69
C TYR A 4 5.73 23.30 -11.20
N ALA A 5 4.65 23.30 -10.43
CA ALA A 5 4.74 22.98 -9.01
C ALA A 5 5.19 21.52 -8.90
N CYS A 6 6.33 21.28 -8.24
CA CYS A 6 6.74 19.94 -7.86
C CYS A 6 5.93 19.56 -6.63
N VAL A 7 5.08 18.54 -6.76
CA VAL A 7 4.35 17.97 -5.63
C VAL A 7 5.16 16.81 -5.10
N MET A 8 5.49 16.87 -3.80
CA MET A 8 6.18 15.81 -3.09
C MET A 8 5.26 15.33 -1.97
N GLU A 9 4.87 14.07 -2.03
CA GLU A 9 4.07 13.42 -1.01
C GLU A 9 4.87 12.29 -0.37
N SER A 10 4.82 12.21 0.96
CA SER A 10 5.43 11.14 1.74
C SER A 10 4.35 10.35 2.47
N LEU A 11 4.38 9.02 2.31
CA LEU A 11 3.41 8.08 2.83
C LEU A 11 4.13 6.99 3.62
N TYR A 12 3.63 6.66 4.80
CA TYR A 12 3.98 5.40 5.42
C TYR A 12 3.24 4.26 4.73
N ILE A 13 3.95 3.19 4.42
CA ILE A 13 3.39 2.00 3.77
C ILE A 13 3.81 0.72 4.48
N LEU A 14 3.01 -0.33 4.29
CA LEU A 14 3.43 -1.70 4.52
C LEU A 14 3.65 -2.38 3.18
N ARG A 15 4.90 -2.77 2.94
CA ARG A 15 5.29 -3.58 1.79
C ARG A 15 5.01 -5.04 2.09
N LEU A 16 4.63 -5.74 1.02
CA LEU A 16 4.30 -7.15 1.03
C LEU A 16 5.55 -7.98 0.69
N ALA A 17 5.60 -9.22 1.17
CA ALA A 17 6.64 -10.17 0.80
C ALA A 17 6.74 -10.34 -0.72
N LYS A 18 7.95 -10.61 -1.23
CA LYS A 18 8.23 -10.76 -2.68
C LYS A 18 7.33 -11.77 -3.37
N GLU A 19 6.99 -12.87 -2.69
CA GLU A 19 6.10 -13.91 -3.24
C GLU A 19 4.68 -13.38 -3.46
N LEU A 20 4.12 -12.71 -2.44
CA LEU A 20 2.80 -12.10 -2.53
C LEU A 20 2.77 -10.95 -3.54
N GLN A 21 3.80 -10.11 -3.59
CA GLN A 21 3.91 -9.08 -4.63
C GLN A 21 3.85 -9.68 -6.04
N ARG A 22 4.54 -10.80 -6.28
CA ARG A 22 4.54 -11.49 -7.57
C ARG A 22 3.14 -11.99 -7.93
N GLU A 23 2.40 -12.55 -6.98
CA GLU A 23 1.01 -13.00 -7.19
C GLU A 23 0.08 -11.84 -7.50
N LEU A 24 0.19 -10.74 -6.75
CA LEU A 24 -0.60 -9.54 -6.97
C LEU A 24 -0.28 -8.85 -8.30
N ASN A 25 0.97 -8.87 -8.75
CA ASN A 25 1.32 -8.36 -10.07
C ASN A 25 0.75 -9.21 -11.21
N LYS A 26 0.59 -10.53 -11.02
CA LYS A 26 -0.18 -11.36 -11.97
C LYS A 26 -1.64 -10.94 -12.00
N LEU A 27 -2.27 -10.79 -10.83
CA LEU A 27 -3.64 -10.30 -10.73
C LEU A 27 -3.81 -8.93 -11.41
N ARG A 28 -2.90 -7.98 -11.19
CA ARG A 28 -2.93 -6.66 -11.86
C ARG A 28 -2.81 -6.77 -13.37
N SER A 29 -2.00 -7.71 -13.86
CA SER A 29 -1.87 -7.97 -15.31
C SER A 29 -3.18 -8.52 -15.89
N GLU A 30 -3.87 -9.40 -15.16
CA GLU A 30 -5.19 -9.92 -15.55
C GLU A 30 -6.27 -8.84 -15.50
N LEU A 31 -6.24 -7.94 -14.51
CA LEU A 31 -7.16 -6.80 -14.41
C LEU A 31 -6.92 -5.78 -15.53
N TYR A 32 -5.65 -5.48 -15.83
CA TYR A 32 -5.27 -4.60 -16.94
C TYR A 32 -5.77 -5.12 -18.29
N ALA A 33 -5.74 -6.44 -18.50
CA ALA A 33 -6.28 -7.04 -19.73
C ALA A 33 -7.80 -6.81 -19.90
N LEU A 34 -8.53 -6.62 -18.79
CA LEU A 34 -9.97 -6.31 -18.80
C LEU A 34 -10.23 -4.79 -18.92
N CYS A 35 -9.42 -3.99 -18.23
CA CYS A 35 -9.53 -2.54 -18.21
C CYS A 35 -8.11 -1.93 -18.33
N PRO A 36 -7.68 -1.58 -19.55
CA PRO A 36 -6.33 -1.09 -19.79
C PRO A 36 -6.12 0.31 -19.21
N ASP A 37 -5.65 0.36 -17.96
CA ASP A 37 -5.32 1.60 -17.26
C ASP A 37 -3.86 1.59 -16.78
N PRO A 38 -3.06 2.64 -17.04
CA PRO A 38 -1.64 2.68 -16.68
C PRO A 38 -1.39 2.68 -15.16
N SER A 39 -2.37 3.04 -14.33
CA SER A 39 -2.23 3.04 -12.86
C SER A 39 -1.96 1.63 -12.29
N PHE A 40 -2.28 0.57 -13.03
CA PHE A 40 -1.87 -0.81 -12.71
C PHE A 40 -0.36 -1.05 -12.70
N TYR A 41 0.45 -0.09 -13.12
CA TYR A 41 1.92 -0.20 -13.04
C TYR A 41 2.56 1.05 -12.43
N ALA A 42 1.75 2.01 -11.95
CA ALA A 42 2.23 3.28 -11.42
C ALA A 42 2.91 3.14 -10.05
N LEU A 43 2.46 2.22 -9.20
CA LEU A 43 3.02 1.92 -7.88
C LEU A 43 3.00 0.40 -7.64
N GLU A 44 3.93 -0.14 -6.84
CA GLU A 44 3.89 -1.54 -6.42
C GLU A 44 2.69 -1.84 -5.49
N PRO A 45 2.18 -3.08 -5.41
CA PRO A 45 1.15 -3.42 -4.45
C PRO A 45 1.65 -3.27 -3.01
N CYS A 46 1.01 -2.38 -2.24
CA CYS A 46 1.34 -2.10 -0.84
C CYS A 46 0.08 -1.71 -0.07
N ILE A 47 0.15 -1.73 1.26
CA ILE A 47 -0.89 -1.13 2.12
C ILE A 47 -0.45 0.27 2.48
N ILE A 48 -1.28 1.27 2.18
CA ILE A 48 -0.99 2.67 2.54
C ILE A 48 -1.53 2.93 3.96
N LEU A 49 -0.67 3.42 4.84
CA LEU A 49 -1.00 3.65 6.24
C LEU A 49 -1.45 5.08 6.52
N GLY A 50 -0.92 6.05 5.77
CA GLY A 50 -1.22 7.48 5.91
C GLY A 50 -0.07 8.37 5.45
N SER A 51 -0.37 9.64 5.20
CA SER A 51 0.61 10.68 4.87
C SER A 51 1.43 11.07 6.09
N THR A 52 2.67 11.49 5.86
CA THR A 52 3.62 11.92 6.89
C THR A 52 4.54 13.01 6.37
N ASP A 53 4.89 13.96 7.23
CA ASP A 53 5.96 14.93 6.97
C ASP A 53 7.33 14.41 7.44
N GLU A 54 7.36 13.29 8.16
CA GLU A 54 8.59 12.69 8.69
C GLU A 54 9.29 11.81 7.65
N ILE A 55 10.61 11.99 7.52
CA ILE A 55 11.45 11.23 6.57
C ILE A 55 11.91 9.90 7.19
N GLU A 56 11.96 9.80 8.53
CA GLU A 56 12.35 8.59 9.24
C GLU A 56 11.60 8.51 10.59
N SER A 57 10.85 7.43 10.81
CA SER A 57 10.23 7.17 12.12
C SER A 57 11.20 6.40 13.01
N ASN A 58 11.66 7.05 14.09
CA ASN A 58 12.39 6.39 15.17
C ASN A 58 11.47 5.68 16.18
N ALA A 59 10.16 5.68 15.95
CA ALA A 59 9.18 5.09 16.84
C ALA A 59 9.24 3.56 16.82
N HIS A 60 8.85 2.94 17.94
CA HIS A 60 8.53 1.53 17.95
C HIS A 60 7.25 1.30 17.15
N ILE A 61 7.37 0.63 16.00
CA ILE A 61 6.25 0.33 15.11
C ILE A 61 5.71 -1.06 15.49
N PRO A 62 4.47 -1.16 16.00
CA PRO A 62 3.89 -2.45 16.35
C PRO A 62 3.63 -3.27 15.06
N CYS A 63 3.86 -4.57 15.13
CA CYS A 63 3.46 -5.50 14.07
C CYS A 63 1.98 -5.87 14.26
N PRO A 64 1.13 -5.83 13.21
CA PRO A 64 -0.22 -6.38 13.30
C PRO A 64 -0.18 -7.89 13.55
N GLU A 65 -1.25 -8.46 14.10
CA GLU A 65 -1.31 -9.92 14.28
C GLU A 65 -1.35 -10.63 12.93
N LEU A 66 -0.27 -11.36 12.63
CA LEU A 66 -0.14 -12.14 11.40
C LEU A 66 -0.56 -13.60 11.62
N PRO A 67 -1.17 -14.25 10.59
CA PRO A 67 -1.42 -13.72 9.25
C PRO A 67 -2.70 -12.87 9.13
N LEU A 68 -2.70 -11.89 8.21
CA LEU A 68 -3.91 -11.14 7.85
C LEU A 68 -4.62 -11.80 6.66
N THR A 69 -5.92 -12.01 6.81
CA THR A 69 -6.77 -12.50 5.71
C THR A 69 -7.46 -11.32 5.04
N CYS A 70 -7.30 -11.19 3.73
CA CYS A 70 -7.96 -10.13 2.97
C CYS A 70 -9.36 -10.57 2.53
N GLU A 71 -10.25 -9.61 2.30
CA GLU A 71 -11.50 -9.89 1.63
C GLU A 71 -11.27 -10.33 0.18
N ARG A 72 -12.25 -11.04 -0.39
CA ARG A 72 -12.17 -11.56 -1.75
C ARG A 72 -12.79 -10.62 -2.79
N GLU A 73 -13.56 -9.64 -2.37
CA GLU A 73 -14.18 -8.68 -3.26
C GLU A 73 -13.32 -7.42 -3.33
N LEU A 74 -12.89 -7.06 -4.55
CA LEU A 74 -12.21 -5.79 -4.77
C LEU A 74 -13.14 -4.63 -4.46
N ARG A 75 -12.60 -3.57 -3.87
CA ARG A 75 -13.34 -2.33 -3.62
C ARG A 75 -12.64 -1.16 -4.29
N TYR A 76 -13.45 -0.25 -4.80
CA TYR A 76 -13.00 1.06 -5.28
C TYR A 76 -13.50 2.13 -4.32
N SER A 77 -12.60 2.87 -3.71
CA SER A 77 -12.95 3.99 -2.82
C SER A 77 -11.80 4.98 -2.78
N HIS A 78 -12.10 6.27 -2.57
CA HIS A 78 -11.08 7.31 -2.49
C HIS A 78 -10.12 7.28 -3.70
N HIS A 79 -10.69 7.04 -4.88
CA HIS A 79 -9.98 6.89 -6.15
C HIS A 79 -9.02 5.70 -6.26
N HIS A 80 -8.99 4.79 -5.29
CA HIS A 80 -8.11 3.62 -5.31
C HIS A 80 -8.90 2.30 -5.35
N LEU A 81 -8.52 1.45 -6.29
CA LEU A 81 -8.85 0.04 -6.30
C LEU A 81 -7.94 -0.69 -5.30
N HIS A 82 -8.54 -1.45 -4.40
CA HIS A 82 -7.79 -2.17 -3.39
C HIS A 82 -8.45 -3.51 -3.01
N ILE A 83 -7.65 -4.39 -2.42
CA ILE A 83 -8.11 -5.60 -1.74
C ILE A 83 -8.32 -5.24 -0.27
N PRO A 84 -9.56 -5.27 0.26
CA PRO A 84 -9.83 -4.86 1.64
C PRO A 84 -9.14 -5.74 2.67
N VAL A 85 -8.69 -5.11 3.75
CA VAL A 85 -8.14 -5.71 4.96
C VAL A 85 -8.91 -5.15 6.15
N ASP A 86 -9.13 -5.96 7.19
CA ASP A 86 -9.78 -5.50 8.43
C ASP A 86 -9.07 -4.28 9.01
N ASP A 87 -9.81 -3.18 9.19
CA ASP A 87 -9.27 -1.94 9.72
C ASP A 87 -8.71 -2.11 11.14
N ALA A 88 -9.36 -2.96 11.95
CA ALA A 88 -8.96 -3.22 13.33
C ALA A 88 -7.53 -3.79 13.42
N ALA A 89 -7.07 -4.50 12.39
CA ALA A 89 -5.72 -5.02 12.32
C ALA A 89 -4.67 -3.91 12.12
N LEU A 90 -5.03 -2.81 11.44
CA LEU A 90 -4.12 -1.71 11.13
C LEU A 90 -4.26 -0.52 12.09
N SER A 91 -5.36 -0.41 12.83
CA SER A 91 -5.61 0.71 13.75
C SER A 91 -4.49 0.91 14.80
N PRO A 92 -3.93 -0.13 15.45
CA PRO A 92 -2.85 0.06 16.41
C PRO A 92 -1.59 0.68 15.80
N LEU A 93 -1.26 0.29 14.57
CA LEU A 93 -0.11 0.78 13.83
C LEU A 93 -0.30 2.24 13.42
N ARG A 94 -1.47 2.59 12.88
CA ARG A 94 -1.84 3.98 12.58
C ARG A 94 -1.82 4.88 13.81
N LYS A 95 -2.37 4.39 14.93
CA LYS A 95 -2.35 5.11 16.20
C LYS A 95 -0.94 5.35 16.71
N ALA A 96 -0.05 4.36 16.62
CA ALA A 96 1.35 4.49 17.03
C ALA A 96 2.11 5.54 16.20
N LEU A 97 1.74 5.69 14.93
CA LEU A 97 2.34 6.67 14.02
C LEU A 97 1.62 8.03 14.02
N GLY A 98 0.49 8.18 14.71
CA GLY A 98 -0.29 9.41 14.71
C GLY A 98 -0.92 9.75 13.34
N ILE A 99 -1.15 8.76 12.49
CA ILE A 99 -1.66 8.92 11.13
C ILE A 99 -3.04 8.29 10.97
N SER A 100 -3.72 8.63 9.87
CA SER A 100 -4.95 7.99 9.42
C SER A 100 -4.96 7.86 7.90
N TYR A 101 -5.73 6.90 7.39
CA TYR A 101 -5.94 6.74 5.96
C TYR A 101 -7.37 6.27 5.70
N PRO A 102 -8.01 6.67 4.59
CA PRO A 102 -9.46 6.54 4.44
C PRO A 102 -9.94 5.11 4.12
N TYR A 103 -9.04 4.16 3.89
CA TYR A 103 -9.37 2.74 3.76
C TYR A 103 -8.23 1.85 4.28
N SER A 104 -8.54 0.58 4.49
CA SER A 104 -7.58 -0.46 4.89
C SER A 104 -7.56 -1.54 3.82
N GLY A 105 -6.44 -1.65 3.10
CA GLY A 105 -6.34 -2.61 2.01
C GLY A 105 -5.07 -2.50 1.19
N ILE A 106 -4.82 -3.53 0.40
CA ILE A 106 -3.72 -3.57 -0.55
C ILE A 106 -4.11 -2.75 -1.79
N TYR A 107 -3.38 -1.66 -2.04
CA TYR A 107 -3.52 -0.85 -3.24
C TYR A 107 -3.21 -1.66 -4.51
N LEU A 108 -4.03 -1.48 -5.56
CA LEU A 108 -3.84 -2.12 -6.86
C LEU A 108 -3.72 -1.11 -8.02
N ALA A 109 -4.57 -0.09 -8.07
CA ALA A 109 -4.65 0.87 -9.17
C ALA A 109 -5.59 2.05 -8.83
N ASP A 110 -5.73 3.01 -9.74
CA ASP A 110 -6.59 4.19 -9.60
C ASP A 110 -7.89 4.09 -10.43
N VAL A 111 -8.25 2.88 -10.86
CA VAL A 111 -9.38 2.61 -11.76
C VAL A 111 -10.45 1.74 -11.10
N GLU A 112 -11.72 2.05 -11.34
CA GLU A 112 -12.84 1.30 -10.78
C GLU A 112 -13.04 -0.04 -11.51
N ILE A 113 -12.92 -1.15 -10.77
CA ILE A 113 -13.25 -2.51 -11.23
C ILE A 113 -13.93 -3.26 -10.10
N GLN A 114 -15.04 -3.94 -10.41
CA GLN A 114 -15.68 -4.89 -9.50
C GLN A 114 -15.31 -6.31 -9.90
N ARG A 115 -14.69 -7.07 -8.98
CA ARG A 115 -14.31 -8.46 -9.21
C ARG A 115 -14.12 -9.22 -7.89
N THR A 116 -14.45 -10.51 -7.91
CA THR A 116 -14.04 -11.44 -6.85
C THR A 116 -12.73 -12.12 -7.24
N ILE A 117 -11.81 -12.24 -6.30
CA ILE A 117 -10.48 -12.79 -6.49
C ILE A 117 -10.24 -14.06 -5.65
N GLU A 118 -9.12 -14.72 -5.92
CA GLU A 118 -8.59 -15.77 -5.07
C GLU A 118 -8.22 -15.22 -3.68
N PRO A 119 -8.31 -16.04 -2.61
CA PRO A 119 -7.96 -15.62 -1.27
C PRO A 119 -6.52 -15.08 -1.17
N VAL A 120 -6.37 -13.90 -0.57
CA VAL A 120 -5.06 -13.29 -0.32
C VAL A 120 -4.76 -13.33 1.17
N ILE A 121 -3.61 -13.89 1.53
CA ILE A 121 -3.13 -14.02 2.90
C ILE A 121 -1.79 -13.31 3.02
N ILE A 122 -1.70 -12.34 3.94
CA ILE A 122 -0.47 -11.62 4.24
C ILE A 122 0.19 -12.30 5.44
N LYS A 123 1.42 -12.80 5.23
CA LYS A 123 2.19 -13.51 6.26
C LYS A 123 3.35 -12.69 6.82
N ASP A 124 3.88 -11.77 6.04
CA ASP A 124 5.04 -10.95 6.38
C ASP A 124 4.84 -9.54 5.85
N LEU A 125 5.31 -8.55 6.62
CA LEU A 125 5.14 -7.14 6.35
C LEU A 125 6.43 -6.38 6.63
N TRP A 126 6.74 -5.42 5.76
CA TRP A 126 7.82 -4.47 5.96
C TRP A 126 7.24 -3.08 6.04
N PHE A 127 7.53 -2.38 7.12
CA PHE A 127 7.27 -0.96 7.22
C PHE A 127 8.27 -0.20 6.34
N ALA A 128 7.80 0.78 5.58
CA ALA A 128 8.67 1.63 4.78
C ALA A 128 8.08 3.03 4.60
N LEU A 129 8.92 3.96 4.17
CA LEU A 129 8.50 5.27 3.66
C LEU A 129 8.42 5.21 2.13
N LEU A 130 7.30 5.66 1.58
CA LEU A 130 7.08 5.88 0.16
C LEU A 130 7.08 7.39 -0.10
N THR A 131 7.99 7.88 -0.94
CA THR A 131 7.96 9.26 -1.43
C THR A 131 7.55 9.27 -2.89
N ILE A 132 6.54 10.05 -3.21
CA ILE A 132 6.02 10.27 -4.57
C ILE A 132 6.41 11.69 -4.99
N HIS A 133 7.05 11.81 -6.15
CA HIS A 133 7.44 13.05 -6.78
C HIS A 133 6.73 13.18 -8.12
N GLU A 134 5.97 14.26 -8.30
CA GLU A 134 5.31 14.57 -9.57
C GLU A 134 5.94 15.81 -10.22
N GLU A 135 6.45 15.65 -11.44
CA GLU A 135 7.01 16.71 -12.27
C GLU A 135 6.32 16.70 -13.65
N GLY A 136 5.29 17.54 -13.80
CA GLY A 136 4.49 17.57 -15.02
C GLY A 136 3.71 16.27 -15.22
N ALA A 137 4.05 15.51 -16.27
CA ALA A 137 3.46 14.20 -16.55
C ALA A 137 4.25 13.02 -15.96
N LEU A 138 5.41 13.29 -15.35
CA LEU A 138 6.25 12.25 -14.75
C LEU A 138 5.87 12.06 -13.29
N LYS A 139 5.51 10.83 -12.94
CA LYS A 139 5.31 10.39 -11.55
C LYS A 139 6.41 9.41 -11.18
N LEU A 140 7.29 9.83 -10.29
CA LEU A 140 8.36 9.01 -9.74
C LEU A 140 8.01 8.63 -8.31
N TRP A 141 8.32 7.41 -7.92
CA TRP A 141 8.18 6.99 -6.53
C TRP A 141 9.45 6.29 -6.06
N ARG A 142 9.72 6.43 -4.76
CA ARG A 142 10.86 5.82 -4.09
C ARG A 142 10.44 5.24 -2.76
N VAL A 143 10.89 4.04 -2.49
CA VAL A 143 10.78 3.41 -1.18
C VAL A 143 12.11 3.58 -0.43
N SER A 144 12.04 3.94 0.85
CA SER A 144 13.18 4.04 1.76
C SER A 144 12.83 3.58 3.17
N SER A 145 13.84 3.52 4.04
CA SER A 145 13.67 3.28 5.49
C SER A 145 12.92 1.98 5.81
N GLU A 146 13.20 0.93 5.03
CA GLU A 146 12.51 -0.37 5.13
C GLU A 146 12.91 -1.13 6.40
N LYS A 147 11.90 -1.62 7.13
CA LYS A 147 12.06 -2.39 8.36
C LYS A 147 11.06 -3.54 8.40
N HIS A 148 11.57 -4.77 8.53
CA HIS A 148 10.70 -5.93 8.74
C HIS A 148 9.94 -5.81 10.06
N LEU A 149 8.63 -6.06 10.04
CA LEU A 149 7.80 -6.08 11.24
C LEU A 149 7.79 -7.48 11.83
N ASP A 150 8.52 -7.67 12.92
CA ASP A 150 8.53 -8.94 13.64
C ASP A 150 7.24 -9.07 14.46
N SER A 151 6.45 -10.13 14.21
CA SER A 151 5.24 -10.45 14.97
C SER A 151 5.54 -10.93 16.40
N GLY A 152 6.80 -11.08 16.77
CA GLY A 152 7.22 -11.52 18.11
C GLY A 152 6.96 -13.00 18.38
N LYS A 153 6.40 -13.76 17.43
CA LYS A 153 6.13 -15.21 17.55
C LYS A 153 7.39 -16.10 17.45
N GLY A 154 8.54 -15.56 17.86
CA GLY A 154 9.86 -16.20 17.78
C GLY A 154 10.69 -16.12 19.06
N ARG A 155 10.06 -15.96 20.23
CA ARG A 155 10.70 -16.16 21.55
C ARG A 155 9.86 -17.06 22.44
#